data_AF-A0A1I1CNR4-F1
#
_entry.id   AF-A0A1I1CNR4-F1
#
_cell.length_a   1.000
_cell.length_b   1.000
_cell.length_c   1.000
_cell.angle_alpha   90.00
_cell.angle_beta   90.00
_cell.angle_gamma   90.00
#
_symmetry.space_group_name_H-M   'P 1'
#
loop_
_entity.id
_entity.type
_entity.pdbx_description
1 polymer ?
#
loop_
_entity_poly.entity_id
_entity_poly.type
_entity_poly.pdbx_seq_one_letter_code
_entity_poly.pdbx_strand_id
1 'polypeptide(L)'
;MPAFTAVLNLLKKVVGVDPTTDTFNIQTMLNDNWDKIDAAMALQAVDGDVRVATTANITLSGLQTVDGVVLAAGDRVLVKNQTTGSQNGIYVAASGAWARAADADTTAKVAAGISVFVRDGAAGGGKTFVMSNTTSVTLGTTAITFADIASGTFAGTVTASRFVSNVPPGTAPLVIASPTLVENLNAKMVGGFTADNFIQTIGTKAGKLTSVTEIPISSSTGMTIASASVSLGNYQILIYMRVTAVTNINVTVQYTDATGAQTLVVAAPQGAAVQSYTLLPVFIAAAPNSTILVNASSSVANAVKISASIVGV
;
A
#
# COMPACT_ATOMS: atom_id res chain seq x y z
N MET A 1 30.63 63.06 -3.55
CA MET A 1 29.35 62.29 -3.64
C MET A 1 29.66 60.88 -3.19
N PRO A 2 28.83 60.27 -2.32
CA PRO A 2 29.09 58.92 -1.85
C PRO A 2 29.20 57.96 -3.04
N ALA A 3 30.26 57.17 -3.07
CA ALA A 3 30.48 56.19 -4.12
C ALA A 3 29.74 54.90 -3.78
N PHE A 4 29.12 54.25 -4.77
CA PHE A 4 28.42 52.98 -4.57
C PHE A 4 29.10 51.83 -5.32
N THR A 5 28.95 50.58 -4.86
CA THR A 5 29.29 49.41 -5.68
C THR A 5 28.34 49.31 -6.87
N ALA A 6 28.85 49.01 -8.06
CA ALA A 6 28.06 48.96 -9.29
C ALA A 6 26.96 47.87 -9.31
N VAL A 7 27.15 46.77 -8.56
CA VAL A 7 26.23 45.62 -8.60
C VAL A 7 25.20 45.68 -7.47
N LEU A 8 25.64 45.95 -6.24
CA LEU A 8 24.80 45.84 -5.03
C LEU A 8 24.45 47.20 -4.42
N ASN A 9 24.82 48.30 -5.07
CA ASN A 9 24.58 49.67 -4.60
C ASN A 9 24.96 49.93 -3.12
N LEU A 10 26.05 49.30 -2.66
CA LEU A 10 26.61 49.43 -1.31
C LEU A 10 27.45 50.71 -1.22
N LEU A 11 27.30 51.45 -0.12
CA LEU A 11 28.01 52.67 0.18
C LEU A 11 29.52 52.37 0.36
N LYS A 12 30.38 53.05 -0.40
CA LYS A 12 31.84 52.99 -0.28
C LYS A 12 32.36 54.32 0.25
N LYS A 13 33.22 54.27 1.26
CA LYS A 13 33.96 55.45 1.69
C LYS A 13 35.12 55.72 0.74
N VAL A 14 35.22 56.97 0.30
CA VAL A 14 36.33 57.47 -0.52
C VAL A 14 37.05 58.53 0.27
N VAL A 15 38.25 58.17 0.77
CA VAL A 15 39.11 59.08 1.53
C VAL A 15 39.42 60.32 0.68
N GLY A 16 39.08 61.51 1.18
CA GLY A 16 39.35 62.80 0.52
C GLY A 16 38.23 63.33 -0.40
N VAL A 17 37.19 62.55 -0.67
CA VAL A 17 35.99 62.99 -1.44
C VAL A 17 34.76 63.12 -0.53
N ASP A 18 34.68 62.29 0.51
CA ASP A 18 33.64 62.38 1.52
C ASP A 18 34.01 63.45 2.57
N PRO A 19 33.03 64.25 3.04
CA PRO A 19 33.31 65.39 3.92
C PRO A 19 34.03 64.94 5.20
N THR A 20 34.93 65.77 5.72
CA THR A 20 35.74 65.46 6.92
C THR A 20 34.92 65.28 8.20
N THR A 21 33.63 65.60 8.15
CA THR A 21 32.63 65.32 9.19
C THR A 21 32.03 63.92 9.10
N ASP A 22 32.38 63.15 8.07
CA ASP A 22 32.02 61.74 7.94
C ASP A 22 32.88 60.89 8.89
N THR A 23 32.56 60.99 10.18
CA THR A 23 32.94 59.99 11.17
C THR A 23 32.43 58.65 10.68
N PHE A 24 33.26 57.61 10.69
CA PHE A 24 32.88 56.22 10.41
C PHE A 24 31.74 55.78 11.34
N ASN A 25 30.50 56.19 11.07
CA ASN A 25 29.38 55.80 11.88
C ASN A 25 28.97 54.40 11.40
N ILE A 26 28.95 53.47 12.36
CA ILE A 26 28.59 52.07 12.12
C ILE A 26 27.23 51.97 11.41
N GLN A 27 26.35 52.94 11.64
CA GLN A 27 25.02 53.00 11.04
C GLN A 27 25.04 53.11 9.50
N THR A 28 25.70 54.11 8.91
CA THR A 28 25.54 54.37 7.47
C THR A 28 26.45 53.50 6.59
N MET A 29 27.55 52.99 7.15
CA MET A 29 28.53 52.22 6.39
C MET A 29 28.47 50.71 6.63
N LEU A 30 28.10 50.27 7.83
CA LEU A 30 28.06 48.85 8.17
C LEU A 30 26.63 48.33 8.16
N ASN A 31 25.72 48.98 8.91
CA ASN A 31 24.32 48.53 9.00
C ASN A 31 23.58 48.70 7.65
N ASP A 32 23.63 49.87 7.02
CA ASP A 32 22.97 50.08 5.72
C ASP A 32 23.52 49.17 4.60
N ASN A 33 24.81 48.84 4.67
CA ASN A 33 25.42 47.91 3.72
C ASN A 33 25.06 46.46 4.01
N TRP A 34 24.96 46.06 5.29
CA TRP A 34 24.43 44.75 5.66
C TRP A 34 22.98 44.59 5.22
N ASP A 35 22.12 45.58 5.46
CA ASP A 35 20.72 45.56 5.02
C ASP A 35 20.60 45.41 3.49
N LYS A 36 21.46 46.10 2.73
CA LYS A 36 21.50 45.98 1.26
C LYS A 36 22.07 44.66 0.77
N ILE A 37 23.10 44.14 1.44
CA ILE A 37 23.65 42.81 1.14
C ILE A 37 22.59 41.75 1.40
N ASP A 38 21.87 41.81 2.52
CA ASP A 38 20.79 40.88 2.85
C ASP A 38 19.65 40.95 1.83
N ALA A 39 19.24 42.17 1.46
CA ALA A 39 18.23 42.39 0.43
C ALA A 39 18.67 41.87 -0.95
N ALA A 40 19.94 42.02 -1.32
CA ALA A 40 20.44 41.69 -2.64
C ALA A 40 20.92 40.23 -2.80
N MET A 41 21.42 39.61 -1.73
CA MET A 41 21.72 38.17 -1.74
C MET A 41 20.44 37.33 -1.70
N ALA A 42 19.29 37.92 -1.39
CA ALA A 42 18.04 37.21 -1.14
C ALA A 42 18.26 36.00 -0.21
N LEU A 43 19.24 36.12 0.70
CA LEU A 43 19.50 35.17 1.77
C LEU A 43 18.43 35.41 2.84
N GLN A 44 17.16 35.30 2.42
CA GLN A 44 16.09 35.02 3.36
C GLN A 44 16.54 33.78 4.10
N ALA A 45 16.53 33.85 5.43
CA ALA A 45 16.65 32.67 6.27
C ALA A 45 15.79 31.59 5.60
N VAL A 46 16.48 30.57 5.07
CA VAL A 46 15.90 29.47 4.32
C VAL A 46 14.67 29.00 5.08
N ASP A 47 13.51 29.04 4.42
CA ASP A 47 12.22 28.47 4.83
C ASP A 47 12.24 27.96 6.28
N GLY A 48 12.12 28.89 7.24
CA GLY A 48 12.29 28.53 8.64
C GLY A 48 11.23 27.52 9.03
N ASP A 49 11.65 26.31 9.41
CA ASP A 49 10.79 25.23 9.88
C ASP A 49 9.74 25.75 10.88
N VAL A 50 8.49 25.34 10.69
CA VAL A 50 7.44 25.65 11.66
C VAL A 50 7.50 24.67 12.81
N ARG A 51 7.07 25.16 13.98
CA ARG A 51 6.93 24.34 15.16
C ARG A 51 5.83 23.29 14.96
N VAL A 52 4.69 23.72 14.45
CA VAL A 52 3.49 22.88 14.30
C VAL A 52 2.62 23.38 13.14
N ALA A 53 1.78 22.50 12.60
CA ALA A 53 0.76 22.85 11.62
C ALA A 53 -0.64 22.73 12.22
N THR A 54 -1.56 23.61 11.82
CA THR A 54 -2.94 23.50 12.28
C THR A 54 -3.59 22.23 11.74
N THR A 55 -4.57 21.70 12.49
CA THR A 55 -5.44 20.58 12.08
C THR A 55 -6.91 20.98 11.98
N ALA A 56 -7.25 22.19 12.43
CA ALA A 56 -8.58 22.79 12.36
C ALA A 56 -8.45 24.33 12.24
N ASN A 57 -9.59 25.02 12.12
CA ASN A 57 -9.65 26.47 12.18
C ASN A 57 -9.28 26.96 13.58
N ILE A 58 -8.45 28.00 13.69
CA ILE A 58 -8.01 28.57 14.97
C ILE A 58 -8.26 30.08 15.01
N THR A 59 -8.19 30.64 16.21
CA THR A 59 -8.07 32.09 16.39
C THR A 59 -6.61 32.48 16.18
N LEU A 60 -6.33 33.51 15.37
CA LEU A 60 -4.96 34.00 15.15
C LEU A 60 -4.51 34.99 16.24
N SER A 61 -4.72 34.60 17.50
CA SER A 61 -4.29 35.37 18.67
C SER A 61 -4.18 34.46 19.90
N GLY A 62 -3.40 34.89 20.90
CA GLY A 62 -3.20 34.15 22.14
C GLY A 62 -2.33 32.91 21.97
N LEU A 63 -1.67 32.49 23.04
CA LEU A 63 -0.92 31.24 23.08
C LEU A 63 -1.90 30.08 23.26
N GLN A 64 -1.82 29.10 22.38
CA GLN A 64 -2.79 28.01 22.26
C GLN A 64 -2.07 26.67 22.21
N THR A 65 -2.84 25.58 22.30
CA THR A 65 -2.35 24.23 21.95
C THR A 65 -2.81 23.90 20.55
N VAL A 66 -1.88 23.59 19.65
CA VAL A 66 -2.16 23.22 18.26
C VAL A 66 -1.58 21.83 18.01
N ASP A 67 -2.40 20.91 17.51
CA ASP A 67 -1.99 19.52 17.22
C ASP A 67 -1.25 18.81 18.37
N GLY A 68 -1.68 19.09 19.62
CA GLY A 68 -1.08 18.55 20.84
C GLY A 68 0.17 19.29 21.35
N VAL A 69 0.62 20.34 20.67
CA VAL A 69 1.79 21.16 21.04
C VAL A 69 1.34 22.46 21.69
N VAL A 70 1.80 22.73 22.91
CA VAL A 70 1.59 24.02 23.60
C VAL A 70 2.55 25.07 23.03
N LEU A 71 2.01 26.17 22.51
CA LEU A 71 2.79 27.21 21.85
C LEU A 71 3.38 28.22 22.84
N ALA A 72 4.61 28.66 22.54
CA ALA A 72 5.26 29.81 23.16
C ALA A 72 5.28 31.02 22.21
N ALA A 73 5.44 32.23 22.77
CA ALA A 73 5.61 33.41 21.95
C ALA A 73 6.88 33.31 21.09
N GLY A 74 6.75 33.58 19.78
CA GLY A 74 7.82 33.41 18.81
C GLY A 74 7.78 32.07 18.05
N ASP A 75 6.99 31.08 18.49
CA ASP A 75 6.84 29.84 17.73
C ASP A 75 6.20 30.12 16.37
N ARG A 76 6.79 29.53 15.32
CA ARG A 76 6.24 29.58 13.96
C ARG A 76 5.19 28.50 13.78
N VAL A 77 4.04 28.84 13.21
CA VAL A 77 2.92 27.92 13.00
C VAL A 77 2.50 27.96 11.54
N LEU A 78 2.43 26.79 10.90
CA LEU A 78 1.76 26.68 9.59
C LEU A 78 0.25 26.67 9.81
N VAL A 79 -0.40 27.77 9.45
CA VAL A 79 -1.85 27.91 9.49
C VAL A 79 -2.39 27.53 8.11
N LYS A 80 -3.00 26.34 7.99
CA LYS A 80 -3.47 25.80 6.71
C LYS A 80 -4.96 25.43 6.65
N ASN A 81 -5.70 25.55 7.76
CA ASN A 81 -7.11 25.17 7.84
C ASN A 81 -8.02 26.29 8.36
N GLN A 82 -7.74 27.56 8.04
CA GLN A 82 -8.69 28.63 8.29
C GLN A 82 -9.93 28.46 7.41
N THR A 83 -11.10 28.81 7.94
CA THR A 83 -12.35 28.90 7.15
C THR A 83 -12.21 29.93 6.03
N THR A 84 -11.55 31.06 6.31
CA THR A 84 -11.18 32.05 5.30
C THR A 84 -9.80 31.72 4.75
N GLY A 85 -9.73 31.01 3.62
CA GLY A 85 -8.47 30.49 3.07
C GLY A 85 -7.40 31.56 2.78
N SER A 86 -7.75 32.83 2.60
CA SER A 86 -6.75 33.91 2.42
C SER A 86 -6.01 34.27 3.71
N GLN A 87 -6.48 33.78 4.86
CA GLN A 87 -5.79 33.85 6.15
C GLN A 87 -4.82 32.69 6.38
N ASN A 88 -4.77 31.68 5.50
CA ASN A 88 -3.75 30.64 5.59
C ASN A 88 -2.34 31.23 5.32
N GLY A 89 -1.31 30.59 5.86
CA GLY A 89 0.10 30.95 5.70
C GLY A 89 0.91 30.64 6.96
N ILE A 90 2.11 31.20 7.06
CA ILE A 90 2.98 31.00 8.22
C ILE A 90 2.83 32.19 9.17
N TYR A 91 2.58 31.90 10.44
CA TYR A 91 2.37 32.88 11.50
C TYR A 91 3.36 32.72 12.64
N VAL A 92 3.62 33.81 13.36
CA VAL A 92 4.38 33.81 14.60
C VAL A 92 3.40 33.93 15.76
N ALA A 93 3.38 32.91 16.62
CA ALA A 93 2.51 32.86 17.78
C ALA A 93 2.89 33.94 18.81
N ALA A 94 1.88 34.55 19.42
CA ALA A 94 2.02 35.59 20.42
C ALA A 94 0.86 35.54 21.42
N SER A 95 1.01 36.18 22.59
CA SER A 95 -0.08 36.37 23.55
C SER A 95 -1.18 37.30 23.02
N GLY A 96 -0.82 38.24 22.13
CA GLY A 96 -1.73 39.10 21.40
C GLY A 96 -2.11 38.53 20.04
N ALA A 97 -2.44 39.41 19.08
CA ALA A 97 -2.66 39.03 17.70
C ALA A 97 -1.38 38.44 17.08
N TRP A 98 -1.53 37.36 16.32
CA TRP A 98 -0.42 36.74 15.60
C TRP A 98 -0.13 37.53 14.33
N ALA A 99 1.16 37.72 14.04
CA ALA A 99 1.60 38.30 12.78
C ALA A 99 1.98 37.19 11.80
N ARG A 100 1.86 37.46 10.49
CA ARG A 100 2.49 36.60 9.49
C ARG A 100 4.00 36.63 9.69
N ALA A 101 4.66 35.51 9.42
CA ALA A 101 6.10 35.43 9.50
C ALA A 101 6.76 36.33 8.44
N ALA A 102 7.88 36.96 8.80
CA ALA A 102 8.54 37.98 7.99
C ALA A 102 9.06 37.47 6.64
N ASP A 103 9.18 36.16 6.45
CA ASP A 103 9.55 35.49 5.20
C ASP A 103 8.32 35.10 4.34
N ALA A 104 7.09 35.28 4.85
CA ALA A 104 5.84 34.95 4.15
C ALA A 104 4.74 36.03 4.35
N ASP A 105 5.14 37.29 4.51
CA ASP A 105 4.28 38.43 4.85
C ASP A 105 3.93 39.36 3.66
N THR A 106 4.42 39.06 2.47
CA THR A 106 4.13 39.85 1.26
C THR A 106 3.76 38.96 0.08
N THR A 107 2.96 39.49 -0.85
CA THR A 107 2.58 38.77 -2.08
C THR A 107 3.80 38.29 -2.87
N ALA A 108 4.86 39.10 -2.97
CA ALA A 108 6.06 38.71 -3.71
C ALA A 108 6.75 37.47 -3.10
N LYS A 109 6.78 37.36 -1.77
CA LYS A 109 7.35 36.21 -1.06
C LYS A 109 6.49 34.96 -1.22
N VAL A 110 5.17 35.09 -1.06
CA VAL A 110 4.24 33.97 -1.23
C VAL A 110 4.17 33.48 -2.68
N ALA A 111 4.29 34.39 -3.66
CA ALA A 111 4.26 34.07 -5.08
C ALA A 111 5.45 33.20 -5.54
N ALA A 112 6.56 33.19 -4.80
CA ALA A 112 7.68 32.28 -5.04
C ALA A 112 7.35 30.81 -4.72
N GLY A 113 6.20 30.56 -4.07
CA GLY A 113 5.87 29.28 -3.47
C GLY A 113 6.42 29.20 -2.05
N ILE A 114 5.70 28.50 -1.18
CA ILE A 114 6.12 28.23 0.20
C ILE A 114 6.32 26.72 0.35
N SER A 115 7.46 26.31 0.89
CA SER A 115 7.70 24.96 1.36
C SER A 115 8.10 25.02 2.83
N VAL A 116 7.56 24.13 3.67
CA VAL A 116 7.89 24.18 5.09
C VAL A 116 7.81 22.82 5.75
N PHE A 117 8.85 22.48 6.50
CA PHE A 117 8.88 21.31 7.35
C PHE A 117 8.25 21.61 8.72
N VAL A 118 7.47 20.65 9.23
CA VAL A 118 6.77 20.75 10.51
C VAL A 118 7.49 19.85 11.52
N ARG A 119 8.05 20.45 12.57
CA ARG A 119 8.87 19.73 13.54
C ARG A 119 8.06 18.83 14.48
N ASP A 120 7.03 19.38 15.10
CA ASP A 120 6.23 18.71 16.13
C ASP A 120 4.74 18.64 15.74
N GLY A 121 3.98 17.86 16.51
CA GLY A 121 2.53 17.69 16.35
C GLY A 121 2.15 16.24 16.07
N ALA A 122 1.00 15.81 16.60
CA ALA A 122 0.54 14.44 16.45
C ALA A 122 0.19 14.06 15.00
N ALA A 123 -0.43 14.98 14.25
CA ALA A 123 -0.81 14.78 12.86
C ALA A 123 0.13 15.47 11.87
N GLY A 124 0.67 16.63 12.22
CA GLY A 124 1.49 17.48 11.38
C GLY A 124 2.99 17.21 11.46
N GLY A 125 3.48 16.67 12.59
CA GLY A 125 4.91 16.49 12.83
C GLY A 125 5.59 15.56 11.83
N GLY A 126 6.80 15.91 11.41
CA GLY A 126 7.60 15.15 10.46
C GLY A 126 7.16 15.27 9.00
N LYS A 127 6.22 16.15 8.68
CA LYS A 127 5.70 16.35 7.32
C LYS A 127 6.26 17.62 6.70
N THR A 128 6.36 17.62 5.36
CA THR A 128 6.67 18.82 4.57
C THR A 128 5.43 19.24 3.83
N PHE A 129 4.98 20.47 4.07
CA PHE A 129 3.87 21.06 3.35
C PHE A 129 4.38 22.03 2.28
N VAL A 130 3.78 21.97 1.10
CA VAL A 130 4.03 22.90 0.00
C VAL A 130 2.77 23.63 -0.38
N MET A 131 2.92 24.89 -0.81
CA MET A 131 1.83 25.65 -1.40
C MET A 131 1.36 24.95 -2.68
N SER A 132 0.09 24.58 -2.74
CA SER A 132 -0.50 23.77 -3.81
C SER A 132 -1.37 24.59 -4.78
N ASN A 133 -1.34 25.91 -4.70
CA ASN A 133 -2.06 26.79 -5.62
C ASN A 133 -1.58 26.60 -7.07
N THR A 134 -2.50 26.51 -8.02
CA THR A 134 -2.21 26.38 -9.47
C THR A 134 -2.26 27.71 -10.22
N THR A 135 -2.63 28.78 -9.54
CA THR A 135 -2.74 30.14 -10.08
C THR A 135 -1.92 31.12 -9.24
N SER A 136 -1.68 32.32 -9.77
CA SER A 136 -1.05 33.39 -8.98
C SER A 136 -1.86 33.70 -7.73
N VAL A 137 -1.14 33.96 -6.63
CA VAL A 137 -1.70 34.23 -5.31
C VAL A 137 -1.39 35.67 -4.94
N THR A 138 -2.41 36.40 -4.48
CA THR A 138 -2.26 37.71 -3.83
C THR A 138 -2.58 37.57 -2.35
N LEU A 139 -1.67 37.99 -1.49
CA LEU A 139 -1.79 37.83 -0.05
C LEU A 139 -3.01 38.60 0.49
N GLY A 140 -3.78 37.95 1.37
CA GLY A 140 -4.98 38.55 1.99
C GLY A 140 -6.25 38.48 1.15
N THR A 141 -6.15 38.20 -0.16
CA THR A 141 -7.32 38.10 -1.06
C THR A 141 -7.50 36.69 -1.63
N THR A 142 -6.45 36.11 -2.21
CA THR A 142 -6.50 34.76 -2.76
C THR A 142 -6.41 33.73 -1.64
N ALA A 143 -7.21 32.66 -1.72
CA ALA A 143 -7.09 31.55 -0.78
C ALA A 143 -5.75 30.81 -0.99
N ILE A 144 -5.01 30.59 0.10
CA ILE A 144 -3.73 29.89 0.06
C ILE A 144 -3.97 28.44 0.50
N THR A 145 -3.55 27.49 -0.34
CA THR A 145 -3.71 26.05 -0.09
C THR A 145 -2.35 25.40 0.12
N PHE A 146 -2.29 24.47 1.07
CA PHE A 146 -1.09 23.69 1.38
C PHE A 146 -1.40 22.20 1.28
N ALA A 147 -0.49 21.45 0.68
CA ALA A 147 -0.56 19.99 0.58
C ALA A 147 0.70 19.36 1.19
N ASP A 148 0.53 18.23 1.87
CA ASP A 148 1.65 17.41 2.33
C ASP A 148 2.27 16.68 1.13
N ILE A 149 3.59 16.85 0.92
CA ILE A 149 4.36 16.18 -0.14
C ILE A 149 4.20 14.66 -0.06
N ALA A 150 4.12 14.09 1.13
CA ALA A 150 4.05 12.64 1.34
C ALA A 150 2.64 12.05 1.07
N SER A 151 1.62 12.90 0.89
CA SER A 151 0.23 12.49 0.65
C SER A 151 -0.20 12.58 -0.82
N GLY A 152 0.75 12.80 -1.73
CA GLY A 152 0.49 13.01 -3.15
C GLY A 152 0.14 11.74 -3.93
N THR A 153 -0.64 11.92 -5.00
CA THR A 153 -0.76 10.93 -6.07
C THR A 153 0.47 11.02 -6.96
N PHE A 154 1.25 9.95 -7.05
CA PHE A 154 2.38 9.88 -7.97
C PHE A 154 1.90 9.39 -9.34
N ALA A 155 1.96 10.25 -10.35
CA ALA A 155 1.74 9.87 -11.74
C ALA A 155 3.06 9.39 -12.36
N GLY A 156 3.39 8.12 -12.18
CA GLY A 156 4.60 7.52 -12.77
C GLY A 156 5.19 6.36 -11.96
N THR A 157 6.39 5.93 -12.36
CA THR A 157 7.13 4.88 -11.65
C THR A 157 7.66 5.40 -10.33
N VAL A 158 7.30 4.74 -9.23
CA VAL A 158 7.88 4.97 -7.91
C VAL A 158 8.92 3.87 -7.63
N THR A 159 10.18 4.26 -7.49
CA THR A 159 11.28 3.34 -7.15
C THR A 159 11.70 3.54 -5.71
N ALA A 160 11.60 2.49 -4.88
CA ALA A 160 12.05 2.49 -3.50
C ALA A 160 12.68 1.14 -3.15
N SER A 161 13.70 1.13 -2.29
CA SER A 161 14.31 -0.13 -1.81
C SER A 161 13.36 -0.91 -0.91
N ARG A 162 12.41 -0.24 -0.24
CA ARG A 162 11.42 -0.86 0.64
C ARG A 162 10.19 0.04 0.83
N PHE A 163 9.00 -0.53 0.71
CA PHE A 163 7.75 0.06 1.20
C PHE A 163 7.38 -0.57 2.54
N VAL A 164 7.06 0.25 3.56
CA VAL A 164 6.67 -0.20 4.90
C VAL A 164 5.31 0.39 5.22
N SER A 165 4.36 -0.45 5.62
CA SER A 165 3.09 0.04 6.14
C SER A 165 3.12 0.05 7.66
N ASN A 166 2.66 1.14 8.25
CA ASN A 166 2.46 1.31 9.70
C ASN A 166 0.97 1.22 10.10
N VAL A 167 0.09 0.81 9.18
CA VAL A 167 -1.34 0.64 9.47
C VAL A 167 -1.55 -0.54 10.42
N PRO A 168 -2.52 -0.46 11.34
CA PRO A 168 -2.82 -1.56 12.25
C PRO A 168 -3.16 -2.87 11.52
N PRO A 169 -2.87 -4.04 12.13
CA PRO A 169 -3.29 -5.32 11.60
C PRO A 169 -4.80 -5.36 11.34
N GLY A 170 -5.21 -5.82 10.16
CA GLY A 170 -6.61 -5.92 9.75
C GLY A 170 -7.05 -4.89 8.69
N THR A 171 -6.28 -3.83 8.47
CA THR A 171 -6.49 -2.90 7.34
C THR A 171 -5.53 -3.24 6.22
N ALA A 172 -6.02 -3.31 4.97
CA ALA A 172 -5.18 -3.63 3.82
C ALA A 172 -4.10 -2.53 3.64
N PRO A 173 -2.80 -2.87 3.73
CA PRO A 173 -1.72 -1.88 3.66
C PRO A 173 -1.43 -1.37 2.24
N LEU A 174 -1.90 -2.10 1.23
CA LEU A 174 -1.74 -1.79 -0.19
C LEU A 174 -3.04 -2.19 -0.90
N VAL A 175 -3.63 -1.25 -1.63
CA VAL A 175 -4.80 -1.49 -2.49
C VAL A 175 -4.37 -1.35 -3.94
N ILE A 176 -4.64 -2.36 -4.75
CA ILE A 176 -4.33 -2.36 -6.18
C ILE A 176 -5.66 -2.36 -6.94
N ALA A 177 -6.02 -1.19 -7.45
CA ALA A 177 -7.27 -0.98 -8.19
C ALA A 177 -7.13 -1.19 -9.71
N SER A 178 -6.17 -2.01 -10.13
CA SER A 178 -5.93 -2.28 -11.56
C SER A 178 -7.08 -3.10 -12.15
N PRO A 179 -7.70 -2.68 -13.28
CA PRO A 179 -8.69 -3.49 -13.99
C PRO A 179 -8.06 -4.61 -14.84
N THR A 180 -6.72 -4.64 -14.96
CA THR A 180 -5.95 -5.63 -15.73
C THR A 180 -4.95 -6.38 -14.86
N LEU A 181 -4.42 -7.50 -15.39
CA LEU A 181 -3.41 -8.32 -14.74
C LEU A 181 -2.14 -7.53 -14.42
N VAL A 182 -1.63 -7.70 -13.19
CA VAL A 182 -0.33 -7.17 -12.74
C VAL A 182 0.65 -8.33 -12.65
N GLU A 183 1.45 -8.54 -13.69
CA GLU A 183 2.24 -9.77 -13.89
C GLU A 183 3.38 -9.99 -12.87
N ASN A 184 3.79 -8.95 -12.14
CA ASN A 184 4.98 -8.99 -11.26
C ASN A 184 4.68 -8.60 -9.81
N LEU A 185 3.43 -8.77 -9.35
CA LEU A 185 3.08 -8.51 -7.96
C LEU A 185 3.36 -9.74 -7.08
N ASN A 186 4.51 -9.73 -6.40
CA ASN A 186 4.89 -10.80 -5.45
C ASN A 186 4.22 -10.59 -4.08
N ALA A 187 2.90 -10.76 -4.01
CA ALA A 187 2.17 -10.78 -2.74
C ALA A 187 2.29 -12.17 -2.10
N LYS A 188 2.73 -12.24 -0.83
CA LYS A 188 2.77 -13.50 -0.06
C LYS A 188 1.38 -14.13 0.10
N MET A 189 0.33 -13.30 0.10
CA MET A 189 -1.06 -13.71 0.21
C MET A 189 -1.92 -12.92 -0.78
N VAL A 190 -2.88 -13.55 -1.45
CA VAL A 190 -3.94 -12.86 -2.22
C VAL A 190 -5.28 -13.32 -1.69
N GLY A 191 -6.17 -12.36 -1.39
CA GLY A 191 -7.46 -12.66 -0.76
C GLY A 191 -7.34 -13.36 0.61
N GLY A 192 -6.19 -13.26 1.29
CA GLY A 192 -5.96 -13.91 2.59
C GLY A 192 -5.36 -15.32 2.52
N PHE A 193 -4.96 -15.80 1.35
CA PHE A 193 -4.41 -17.15 1.17
C PHE A 193 -2.97 -17.12 0.65
N THR A 194 -2.08 -17.96 1.19
CA THR A 194 -0.66 -18.09 0.79
C THR A 194 -0.49 -18.73 -0.59
N ALA A 195 0.70 -18.63 -1.19
CA ALA A 195 1.05 -19.28 -2.47
C ALA A 195 0.80 -20.80 -2.49
N ASP A 196 0.85 -21.47 -1.34
CA ASP A 196 0.50 -22.89 -1.23
C ASP A 196 -0.99 -23.19 -1.54
N ASN A 197 -1.82 -22.15 -1.52
CA ASN A 197 -3.25 -22.20 -1.86
C ASN A 197 -3.54 -21.69 -3.28
N PHE A 198 -2.52 -21.29 -4.04
CA PHE A 198 -2.67 -20.63 -5.35
C PHE A 198 -2.88 -21.57 -6.54
N ILE A 199 -2.99 -22.88 -6.31
CA ILE A 199 -3.60 -23.78 -7.30
C ILE A 199 -5.12 -23.71 -7.12
N GLN A 200 -5.72 -22.58 -7.51
CA GLN A 200 -7.17 -22.46 -7.60
C GLN A 200 -7.61 -21.55 -8.74
N THR A 201 -7.21 -21.92 -9.96
CA THR A 201 -7.94 -21.50 -11.18
C THR A 201 -8.36 -22.69 -12.05
N ILE A 202 -8.07 -23.95 -11.68
CA ILE A 202 -8.80 -25.11 -12.19
C ILE A 202 -9.00 -26.11 -11.06
N GLY A 203 -10.03 -25.86 -10.23
CA GLY A 203 -10.66 -26.85 -9.36
C GLY A 203 -9.85 -27.36 -8.17
N THR A 204 -9.92 -26.66 -7.03
CA THR A 204 -10.24 -27.24 -5.71
C THR A 204 -10.06 -26.24 -4.58
N LYS A 205 -11.11 -26.06 -3.79
CA LYS A 205 -11.08 -25.39 -2.48
C LYS A 205 -10.50 -26.36 -1.44
N ALA A 206 -9.49 -25.92 -0.69
CA ALA A 206 -9.06 -26.55 0.58
C ALA A 206 -10.08 -26.28 1.70
N GLY A 207 -11.31 -26.72 1.41
CA GLY A 207 -12.46 -26.79 2.29
C GLY A 207 -13.37 -27.79 1.59
N LYS A 208 -13.06 -29.07 1.78
CA LYS A 208 -13.75 -30.26 1.26
C LYS A 208 -14.33 -30.04 -0.14
N LEU A 209 -13.60 -30.43 -1.17
CA LEU A 209 -14.14 -30.54 -2.52
C LEU A 209 -15.32 -31.53 -2.52
N THR A 210 -16.54 -31.01 -2.33
CA THR A 210 -17.81 -31.74 -2.42
C THR A 210 -18.42 -31.60 -3.81
N SER A 211 -17.59 -31.61 -4.86
CA SER A 211 -18.05 -31.76 -6.23
C SER A 211 -17.01 -32.56 -6.99
N VAL A 212 -17.36 -33.80 -7.33
CA VAL A 212 -16.48 -34.63 -8.13
C VAL A 212 -16.69 -34.24 -9.58
N THR A 213 -15.70 -33.59 -10.19
CA THR A 213 -15.66 -33.41 -11.64
C THR A 213 -15.54 -34.79 -12.27
N GLU A 214 -16.44 -35.13 -13.20
CA GLU A 214 -16.31 -36.38 -13.95
C GLU A 214 -15.04 -36.35 -14.83
N ILE A 215 -14.13 -37.29 -14.59
CA ILE A 215 -12.89 -37.44 -15.35
C ILE A 215 -13.11 -38.56 -16.39
N PRO A 216 -12.77 -38.36 -17.67
CA PRO A 216 -12.74 -39.48 -18.61
C PRO A 216 -11.65 -40.48 -18.24
N ILE A 217 -11.96 -41.78 -18.25
CA ILE A 217 -10.92 -42.81 -18.17
C ILE A 217 -10.14 -42.81 -19.49
N SER A 218 -9.00 -42.12 -19.52
CA SER A 218 -8.20 -41.90 -20.74
C SER A 218 -7.24 -43.04 -21.08
N SER A 219 -7.07 -44.02 -20.19
CA SER A 219 -6.09 -45.11 -20.29
C SER A 219 -6.74 -46.49 -20.12
N SER A 220 -6.38 -47.44 -20.99
CA SER A 220 -6.78 -48.85 -20.86
C SER A 220 -5.93 -49.65 -19.88
N THR A 221 -4.77 -49.13 -19.48
CA THR A 221 -3.86 -49.76 -18.50
C THR A 221 -4.13 -49.29 -17.06
N GLY A 222 -4.92 -48.23 -16.89
CA GLY A 222 -5.29 -47.69 -15.58
C GLY A 222 -4.80 -46.26 -15.34
N MET A 223 -5.54 -45.56 -14.48
CA MET A 223 -5.26 -44.19 -14.03
C MET A 223 -5.83 -44.01 -12.61
N THR A 224 -5.15 -43.22 -11.78
CA THR A 224 -5.68 -42.76 -10.50
C THR A 224 -6.70 -41.66 -10.72
N ILE A 225 -7.94 -41.87 -10.26
CA ILE A 225 -9.06 -40.94 -10.42
C ILE A 225 -9.34 -40.11 -9.16
N ALA A 226 -8.92 -40.62 -8.01
CA ALA A 226 -8.95 -39.92 -6.73
C ALA A 226 -7.82 -40.45 -5.84
N SER A 227 -7.25 -39.57 -5.02
CA SER A 227 -6.29 -39.94 -4.00
C SER A 227 -6.52 -39.13 -2.73
N ALA A 228 -6.21 -39.72 -1.58
CA ALA A 228 -6.23 -39.02 -0.30
C ALA A 228 -5.09 -39.54 0.58
N SER A 229 -4.28 -38.63 1.11
CA SER A 229 -3.41 -38.93 2.25
C SER A 229 -4.27 -39.05 3.51
N VAL A 230 -4.02 -40.07 4.31
CA VAL A 230 -4.92 -40.46 5.40
C VAL A 230 -4.22 -40.63 6.73
N SER A 231 -4.96 -40.33 7.79
CA SER A 231 -4.64 -40.63 9.18
C SER A 231 -5.22 -41.99 9.55
N LEU A 232 -4.82 -42.53 10.71
CA LEU A 232 -5.46 -43.75 11.23
C LEU A 232 -6.97 -43.53 11.37
N GLY A 233 -7.78 -44.32 10.69
CA GLY A 233 -9.24 -44.17 10.75
C GLY A 233 -9.99 -44.96 9.69
N ASN A 234 -11.32 -44.86 9.75
CA ASN A 234 -12.22 -45.47 8.78
C ASN A 234 -12.51 -44.48 7.65
N TYR A 235 -12.64 -45.01 6.44
CA TYR A 235 -12.91 -44.23 5.25
C TYR A 235 -14.02 -44.88 4.43
N GLN A 236 -14.94 -44.04 3.97
CA GLN A 236 -15.95 -44.39 3.00
C GLN A 236 -15.53 -43.84 1.63
N ILE A 237 -15.56 -44.69 0.61
CA ILE A 237 -15.36 -44.31 -0.79
C ILE A 237 -16.67 -44.46 -1.56
N LEU A 238 -17.09 -43.39 -2.22
CA LEU A 238 -18.25 -43.38 -3.12
C LEU A 238 -17.77 -43.19 -4.55
N ILE A 239 -18.24 -44.04 -5.46
CA ILE A 239 -17.85 -44.02 -6.88
C ILE A 239 -19.09 -43.96 -7.76
N TYR A 240 -19.09 -42.98 -8.66
CA TYR A 240 -20.12 -42.79 -9.68
C TYR A 240 -19.47 -42.85 -11.06
N MET A 241 -20.11 -43.51 -12.01
CA MET A 241 -19.63 -43.54 -13.39
C MET A 241 -20.76 -43.47 -14.40
N ARG A 242 -20.45 -42.93 -15.57
CA ARG A 242 -21.29 -42.94 -16.75
C ARG A 242 -20.52 -43.54 -17.91
N VAL A 243 -21.08 -44.59 -18.51
CA VAL A 243 -20.53 -45.28 -19.66
C VAL A 243 -21.15 -44.68 -20.92
N THR A 244 -20.31 -44.26 -21.85
CA THR A 244 -20.70 -43.61 -23.11
C THR A 244 -20.52 -44.51 -24.33
N ALA A 245 -19.74 -45.59 -24.20
CA ALA A 245 -19.61 -46.66 -25.19
C ALA A 245 -19.37 -48.01 -24.49
N VAL A 246 -19.83 -49.12 -25.08
CA VAL A 246 -19.65 -50.47 -24.51
C VAL A 246 -18.16 -50.74 -24.29
N THR A 247 -17.77 -51.05 -23.06
CA THR A 247 -16.36 -51.25 -22.67
C THR A 247 -16.25 -52.13 -21.44
N ASN A 248 -15.11 -52.79 -21.26
CA ASN A 248 -14.80 -53.48 -20.02
C ASN A 248 -14.23 -52.48 -19.02
N ILE A 249 -14.79 -52.43 -17.82
CA ILE A 249 -14.38 -51.47 -16.78
C ILE A 249 -13.73 -52.23 -15.63
N ASN A 250 -12.63 -51.70 -15.11
CA ASN A 250 -12.03 -52.16 -13.87
C ASN A 250 -11.87 -50.99 -12.91
N VAL A 251 -12.31 -51.14 -11.66
CA VAL A 251 -12.11 -50.13 -10.60
C VAL A 251 -11.55 -50.80 -9.37
N THR A 252 -10.45 -50.26 -8.86
CA THR A 252 -9.76 -50.77 -7.68
C THR A 252 -9.49 -49.65 -6.68
N VAL A 253 -9.47 -50.00 -5.40
CA VAL A 253 -9.03 -49.12 -4.32
C VAL A 253 -7.79 -49.74 -3.69
N GLN A 254 -6.67 -49.03 -3.78
CA GLN A 254 -5.43 -49.39 -3.11
C GLN A 254 -5.31 -48.58 -1.83
N TYR A 255 -4.97 -49.23 -0.73
CA TYR A 255 -4.80 -48.61 0.58
C TYR A 255 -3.81 -49.43 1.40
N THR A 256 -3.38 -48.90 2.55
CA THR A 256 -2.59 -49.66 3.52
C THR A 256 -3.40 -49.80 4.80
N ASP A 257 -3.52 -51.00 5.33
CA ASP A 257 -4.13 -51.27 6.64
C ASP A 257 -3.09 -51.82 7.63
N ALA A 258 -3.55 -52.31 8.78
CA ALA A 258 -2.68 -52.88 9.82
C ALA A 258 -1.92 -54.15 9.37
N THR A 259 -2.35 -54.79 8.29
CA THR A 259 -1.75 -56.02 7.74
C THR A 259 -0.85 -55.75 6.53
N GLY A 260 -0.82 -54.52 6.02
CA GLY A 260 0.05 -54.08 4.94
C GLY A 260 -0.72 -53.47 3.77
N ALA A 261 -0.11 -53.52 2.58
CA ALA A 261 -0.71 -52.98 1.37
C ALA A 261 -1.88 -53.86 0.88
N GLN A 262 -3.02 -53.24 0.62
CA GLN A 262 -4.25 -53.88 0.17
C GLN A 262 -4.67 -53.36 -1.20
N THR A 263 -5.33 -54.21 -1.98
CA THR A 263 -6.04 -53.83 -3.21
C THR A 263 -7.43 -54.44 -3.20
N LEU A 264 -8.46 -53.59 -3.09
CA LEU A 264 -9.85 -54.00 -3.18
C LEU A 264 -10.37 -53.78 -4.60
N VAL A 265 -10.95 -54.82 -5.21
CA VAL A 265 -11.61 -54.71 -6.52
C VAL A 265 -13.06 -54.30 -6.29
N VAL A 266 -13.42 -53.10 -6.73
CA VAL A 266 -14.78 -52.53 -6.59
C VAL A 266 -15.65 -52.90 -7.78
N ALA A 267 -15.06 -52.92 -8.97
CA ALA A 267 -15.69 -53.44 -10.18
C ALA A 267 -14.63 -54.27 -10.92
N ALA A 268 -14.88 -55.58 -11.03
CA ALA A 268 -14.02 -56.46 -11.81
C ALA A 268 -14.24 -56.22 -13.33
N PRO A 269 -13.28 -56.58 -14.20
CA PRO A 269 -13.41 -56.45 -15.64
C PRO A 269 -14.70 -57.11 -16.16
N GLN A 270 -15.70 -56.29 -16.46
CA GLN A 270 -16.99 -56.73 -16.97
C GLN A 270 -17.47 -55.80 -18.08
N GLY A 271 -18.17 -56.36 -19.07
CA GLY A 271 -18.76 -55.59 -20.16
C GLY A 271 -19.86 -54.68 -19.62
N ALA A 272 -19.62 -53.37 -19.63
CA ALA A 272 -20.58 -52.37 -19.17
C ALA A 272 -21.35 -51.79 -20.37
N ALA A 273 -22.68 -51.82 -20.30
CA ALA A 273 -23.56 -51.16 -21.25
C ALA A 273 -23.56 -49.63 -21.05
N VAL A 274 -23.99 -48.89 -22.09
CA VAL A 274 -24.10 -47.43 -22.08
C VAL A 274 -25.22 -46.98 -21.14
N GLN A 275 -24.86 -46.57 -19.93
CA GLN A 275 -25.75 -46.01 -18.90
C GLN A 275 -24.93 -45.42 -17.74
N SER A 276 -25.60 -44.86 -16.75
CA SER A 276 -24.98 -44.46 -15.49
C SER A 276 -25.02 -45.61 -14.47
N TYR A 277 -23.96 -45.74 -13.69
CA TYR A 277 -23.81 -46.72 -12.63
C TYR A 277 -23.44 -46.02 -11.33
N THR A 278 -24.10 -46.41 -10.25
CA THR A 278 -23.66 -46.14 -8.88
C THR A 278 -23.10 -47.45 -8.34
N LEU A 279 -21.84 -47.45 -7.92
CA LEU A 279 -21.25 -48.62 -7.29
C LEU A 279 -21.60 -48.64 -5.79
N LEU A 280 -21.56 -49.84 -5.21
CA LEU A 280 -21.73 -49.98 -3.76
C LEU A 280 -20.65 -49.16 -3.04
N PRO A 281 -21.01 -48.41 -1.98
CA PRO A 281 -20.02 -47.72 -1.16
C PRO A 281 -19.00 -48.70 -0.59
N VAL A 282 -17.74 -48.30 -0.63
CA VAL A 282 -16.62 -49.08 -0.10
C VAL A 282 -16.26 -48.52 1.28
N PHE A 283 -16.08 -49.39 2.25
CA PHE A 283 -15.61 -49.03 3.59
C PHE A 283 -14.28 -49.73 3.86
N ILE A 284 -13.27 -48.96 4.25
CA ILE A 284 -11.93 -49.47 4.59
C ILE A 284 -11.42 -48.82 5.87
N ALA A 285 -10.50 -49.50 6.54
CA ALA A 285 -9.68 -48.92 7.60
C ALA A 285 -8.28 -48.66 7.05
N ALA A 286 -7.78 -47.43 7.18
CA ALA A 286 -6.47 -47.05 6.67
C ALA A 286 -5.46 -46.79 7.81
N ALA A 287 -4.23 -47.24 7.59
CA ALA A 287 -3.09 -46.97 8.45
C ALA A 287 -2.64 -45.50 8.34
N PRO A 288 -2.08 -44.90 9.39
CA PRO A 288 -1.64 -43.50 9.36
C PRO A 288 -0.49 -43.31 8.37
N ASN A 289 -0.38 -42.10 7.82
CA ASN A 289 0.67 -41.71 6.87
C ASN A 289 0.71 -42.56 5.59
N SER A 290 -0.43 -43.14 5.22
CA SER A 290 -0.61 -43.85 3.95
C SER A 290 -1.46 -43.04 2.98
N THR A 291 -1.62 -43.56 1.76
CA THR A 291 -2.46 -42.95 0.74
C THR A 291 -3.49 -43.97 0.27
N ILE A 292 -4.75 -43.54 0.17
CA ILE A 292 -5.80 -44.26 -0.55
C ILE A 292 -5.75 -43.81 -2.01
N LEU A 293 -5.68 -44.75 -2.94
CA LEU A 293 -5.74 -44.52 -4.38
C LEU A 293 -6.96 -45.23 -4.97
N VAL A 294 -7.84 -44.49 -5.64
CA VAL A 294 -8.91 -45.07 -6.45
C VAL A 294 -8.41 -45.08 -7.89
N ASN A 295 -8.22 -46.28 -8.44
CA ASN A 295 -7.72 -46.48 -9.80
C ASN A 295 -8.82 -47.06 -10.68
N ALA A 296 -8.90 -46.60 -11.92
CA ALA A 296 -9.87 -47.10 -12.89
C ALA A 296 -9.22 -47.29 -14.28
N SER A 297 -9.69 -48.30 -15.01
CA SER A 297 -9.37 -48.51 -16.42
C SER A 297 -10.61 -48.89 -17.23
N SER A 298 -10.57 -48.61 -18.53
CA SER A 298 -11.59 -49.04 -19.50
C SER A 298 -10.93 -49.60 -20.75
N SER A 299 -11.44 -50.71 -21.29
CA SER A 299 -10.86 -51.31 -22.52
C SER A 299 -10.90 -50.38 -23.73
N VAL A 300 -11.79 -49.39 -23.72
CA VAL A 300 -11.88 -48.31 -24.70
C VAL A 300 -11.63 -46.99 -23.96
N ALA A 301 -10.59 -46.26 -24.37
CA ALA A 301 -10.28 -44.96 -23.78
C ALA A 301 -11.43 -43.96 -23.98
N ASN A 302 -11.69 -43.13 -22.98
CA ASN A 302 -12.74 -42.11 -22.93
C ASN A 302 -14.19 -42.63 -23.02
N ALA A 303 -14.41 -43.94 -23.01
CA ALA A 303 -15.73 -44.57 -23.01
C ALA A 303 -16.45 -44.51 -21.65
N VAL A 304 -15.77 -44.04 -20.60
CA VAL A 304 -16.31 -43.90 -19.25
C VAL A 304 -15.92 -42.54 -18.68
N LYS A 305 -16.90 -41.87 -18.09
CA LYS A 305 -16.73 -40.69 -17.24
C LYS A 305 -16.92 -41.14 -15.80
N ILE A 306 -15.95 -40.90 -14.92
CA ILE A 306 -15.94 -41.43 -13.56
C ILE A 306 -15.60 -40.37 -12.54
N SER A 307 -16.12 -40.57 -11.33
CA SER A 307 -16.00 -39.68 -10.20
C SER A 307 -15.84 -40.54 -8.94
N ALA A 308 -14.87 -40.23 -8.08
CA ALA A 308 -14.75 -40.84 -6.75
C ALA A 308 -14.59 -39.78 -5.64
N SER A 309 -15.17 -40.05 -4.48
CA SER A 309 -15.00 -39.27 -3.25
C SER A 309 -14.51 -40.17 -2.13
N ILE A 310 -13.53 -39.69 -1.36
CA ILE A 310 -12.96 -40.39 -0.20
C ILE A 310 -13.26 -39.54 1.03
N VAL A 311 -13.98 -40.11 1.99
CA VAL A 311 -14.46 -39.39 3.18
C VAL A 311 -14.03 -40.16 4.42
N GLY A 312 -13.33 -39.50 5.35
CA GLY A 312 -13.08 -40.04 6.69
C GLY A 312 -14.38 -40.08 7.48
N VAL A 313 -14.65 -41.20 8.15
CA VAL A 313 -15.88 -41.48 8.91
C VAL A 313 -15.56 -41.64 10.39
#